data_AF-A0A4V1KPJ3-F1
#
_entry.id   AF-A0A4V1KPJ3-F1
#
_cell.length_a   1.000
_cell.length_b   1.000
_cell.length_c   1.000
_cell.angle_alpha   90.00
_cell.angle_beta   90.00
_cell.angle_gamma   90.00
#
_symmetry.space_group_name_H-M   'P 1'
#
loop_
_entity.id
_entity.type
_entity.pdbx_description
1 polymer ?
#
loop_
_entity_poly.entity_id
_entity_poly.type
_entity_poly.pdbx_seq_one_letter_code
_entity_poly.pdbx_strand_id
1 'polypeptide(L)'
;MNTIIEKYVRMLNYSFNGIKLSRKLENWHELEFGEFIKELNKSIKANNKLRQKAAVTSSAVEKPIEVPTLTKKDEFEWMSLFEENKKKAQALQSQINQTEREIDQIVYELYGLTEEEIAKVESS
;
A
#
# COMPACT_ATOMS: atom_id res chain seq x y z
N MET A 1 6.04 7.73 -8.07
CA MET A 1 5.24 6.50 -8.21
C MET A 1 6.12 5.31 -7.89
N ASN A 2 5.94 4.69 -6.74
CA ASN A 2 6.61 3.42 -6.46
C ASN A 2 5.79 2.32 -7.13
N THR A 3 6.29 1.87 -8.28
CA THR A 3 5.57 0.98 -9.20
C THR A 3 5.18 -0.35 -8.56
N ILE A 4 5.94 -0.83 -7.57
CA ILE A 4 5.66 -2.07 -6.83
C ILE A 4 4.45 -1.88 -5.90
N ILE A 5 4.43 -0.79 -5.14
CA ILE A 5 3.33 -0.46 -4.22
C ILE A 5 2.02 -0.34 -5.00
N GLU A 6 2.02 0.43 -6.09
CA GLU A 6 0.84 0.64 -6.93
C GLU A 6 0.39 -0.62 -7.67
N LYS A 7 1.34 -1.48 -8.09
CA LYS A 7 1.01 -2.76 -8.71
C LYS A 7 0.33 -3.69 -7.71
N TYR A 8 0.81 -3.75 -6.47
CA TYR A 8 0.19 -4.56 -5.42
C TYR A 8 -1.20 -4.04 -5.05
N VAL A 9 -1.37 -2.72 -4.91
CA VAL A 9 -2.69 -2.08 -4.68
C VAL A 9 -3.68 -2.40 -5.81
N ARG A 10 -3.24 -2.33 -7.07
CA ARG A 10 -4.07 -2.71 -8.23
C ARG A 10 -4.44 -4.19 -8.21
N MET A 11 -3.49 -5.06 -7.87
CA MET A 11 -3.75 -6.50 -7.72
C MET A 11 -4.79 -6.77 -6.63
N LEU A 12 -4.66 -6.14 -5.46
CA LEU A 12 -5.65 -6.25 -4.38
C LEU A 12 -7.04 -5.79 -4.84
N ASN A 13 -7.13 -4.63 -5.48
CA ASN A 13 -8.40 -4.13 -6.00
C ASN A 13 -9.05 -5.15 -6.96
N TYR A 14 -8.27 -5.72 -7.88
CA TYR A 14 -8.75 -6.75 -8.81
C TYR A 14 -9.18 -8.05 -8.09
N SER A 15 -8.35 -8.59 -7.19
CA SER A 15 -8.61 -9.82 -6.44
C SER A 15 -9.89 -9.76 -5.59
N PHE A 16 -10.29 -8.56 -5.17
CA PHE A 16 -11.48 -8.35 -4.35
C PHE A 16 -12.59 -7.62 -5.12
N ASN A 17 -12.71 -7.86 -6.44
CA ASN A 17 -13.81 -7.36 -7.28
C ASN A 17 -13.98 -5.84 -7.23
N GLY A 18 -12.90 -5.08 -7.35
CA GLY A 18 -12.92 -3.63 -7.49
C GLY A 18 -13.26 -2.88 -6.19
N ILE A 19 -13.05 -3.47 -5.00
CA ILE A 19 -13.33 -2.78 -3.74
C ILE A 19 -12.52 -1.49 -3.62
N LYS A 20 -13.15 -0.44 -3.10
CA LYS A 20 -12.43 0.75 -2.67
C LYS A 20 -11.53 0.40 -1.48
N LEU A 21 -10.22 0.56 -1.65
CA LEU A 21 -9.23 0.35 -0.60
C LEU A 21 -9.12 1.59 0.31
N SER A 22 -8.70 1.38 1.56
CA SER A 22 -8.42 2.47 2.49
C SER A 22 -7.04 3.06 2.24
N ARG A 23 -6.79 4.29 2.71
CA ARG A 23 -5.47 4.92 2.64
C ARG A 23 -4.37 4.11 3.34
N LYS A 24 -4.72 3.34 4.37
CA LYS A 24 -3.78 2.42 5.03
C LYS A 24 -3.38 1.27 4.09
N LEU A 25 -4.32 0.73 3.31
CA LEU A 25 -4.02 -0.32 2.32
C LEU A 25 -3.29 0.22 1.09
N GLU A 26 -3.39 1.52 0.79
CA GLU A 26 -2.51 2.17 -0.19
C GLU A 26 -1.05 2.16 0.28
N ASN A 27 -0.83 2.32 1.60
CA ASN A 27 0.47 2.23 2.27
C ASN A 27 0.73 0.86 2.92
N TRP A 28 0.23 -0.23 2.31
CA TRP A 28 0.27 -1.58 2.89
C TRP A 28 1.68 -2.08 3.32
N HIS A 29 2.74 -1.58 2.67
CA HIS A 29 4.13 -1.94 2.93
C HIS A 29 4.68 -1.39 4.25
N GLU A 30 3.97 -0.44 4.88
CA GLU A 30 4.24 0.07 6.22
C GLU A 30 3.53 -0.73 7.31
N LEU A 31 2.58 -1.60 6.94
CA LEU A 31 1.78 -2.36 7.89
C LEU A 31 2.45 -3.67 8.29
N GLU A 32 2.10 -4.17 9.46
CA GLU A 32 2.31 -5.58 9.81
C GLU A 32 1.20 -6.45 9.25
N PHE A 33 1.48 -7.73 8.97
CA PHE A 33 0.53 -8.64 8.32
C PHE A 33 -0.84 -8.68 9.02
N GLY A 34 -0.84 -8.73 10.35
CA GLY A 34 -2.08 -8.73 11.14
C GLY A 34 -2.92 -7.47 10.94
N GLU A 35 -2.28 -6.31 10.79
CA GLU A 35 -2.97 -5.05 10.50
C GLU A 35 -3.47 -4.99 9.06
N PHE A 36 -2.67 -5.49 8.12
CA PHE A 36 -3.04 -5.61 6.72
C PHE A 36 -4.34 -6.43 6.55
N ILE A 37 -4.41 -7.63 7.13
CA ILE A 37 -5.61 -8.48 7.08
C ILE A 37 -6.82 -7.78 7.71
N LYS A 38 -6.61 -7.11 8.85
CA LYS A 38 -7.68 -6.39 9.54
C LYS A 38 -8.25 -5.25 8.69
N GLU A 39 -7.40 -4.44 8.08
CA GLU A 39 -7.81 -3.33 7.21
C GLU A 39 -8.44 -3.83 5.90
N LEU A 40 -7.95 -4.94 5.34
CA LEU A 40 -8.51 -5.57 4.15
C LEU A 40 -9.94 -6.08 4.40
N ASN A 41 -10.14 -6.83 5.49
CA ASN A 41 -11.47 -7.30 5.90
C ASN A 41 -12.43 -6.15 6.20
N LYS A 42 -11.94 -5.06 6.80
CA LYS A 42 -12.73 -3.85 7.03
C LYS A 42 -13.17 -3.20 5.72
N SER A 43 -12.27 -3.11 4.74
CA SER A 43 -12.56 -2.55 3.42
C SER A 43 -13.58 -3.40 2.66
N ILE A 44 -13.44 -4.73 2.69
CA ILE A 44 -14.43 -5.67 2.11
C ILE A 44 -15.82 -5.43 2.70
N LYS A 45 -15.95 -5.43 4.03
CA LYS A 45 -17.24 -5.23 4.71
C LYS A 45 -17.88 -3.88 4.36
N ALA A 46 -17.08 -2.81 4.33
CA ALA A 46 -17.55 -1.48 3.98
C ALA A 46 -18.09 -1.43 2.54
N ASN A 47 -17.38 -2.05 1.59
CA ASN A 47 -17.80 -2.10 0.19
C ASN A 47 -19.04 -2.97 -0.02
N ASN A 48 -19.15 -4.12 0.65
CA ASN A 48 -20.39 -4.94 0.60
C ASN A 48 -21.60 -4.13 1.10
N LYS A 49 -21.45 -3.36 2.18
CA LYS A 49 -22.50 -2.46 2.68
C LYS A 49 -22.89 -1.38 1.66
N LEU A 50 -21.93 -0.84 0.91
CA LEU A 50 -22.20 0.12 -0.17
C LEU A 50 -22.97 -0.54 -1.31
N ARG A 51 -22.60 -1.76 -1.72
CA ARG A 51 -23.28 -2.53 -2.77
C ARG A 51 -24.71 -2.87 -2.38
N GLN A 52 -24.93 -3.32 -1.15
CA GLN A 52 -26.27 -3.58 -0.61
C GLN A 52 -27.14 -2.32 -0.63
N LYS A 53 -26.62 -1.17 -0.18
CA LYS A 53 -27.35 0.10 -0.23
C LYS A 53 -27.70 0.51 -1.66
N ALA A 54 -26.77 0.36 -2.60
CA ALA A 54 -27.00 0.70 -4.00
C ALA A 54 -28.10 -0.18 -4.61
N ALA A 55 -28.10 -1.49 -4.33
CA ALA A 55 -29.11 -2.44 -4.82
C ALA A 55 -30.52 -2.14 -4.30
N VAL A 56 -30.64 -1.72 -3.03
CA VAL A 56 -31.92 -1.30 -2.44
C VAL A 56 -32.47 -0.07 -3.16
N THR A 57 -31.61 0.91 -3.45
CA THR A 57 -32.01 2.16 -4.12
C THR A 57 -32.37 1.94 -5.59
N SER A 58 -31.71 1.00 -6.28
CA SER A 58 -31.96 0.74 -7.70
C SER A 58 -33.09 -0.25 -7.98
N SER A 59 -33.85 -0.68 -6.96
CA SER A 59 -34.87 -1.73 -7.06
C SER A 59 -34.37 -2.99 -7.78
N ALA A 60 -33.07 -3.29 -7.66
CA ALA A 60 -32.48 -4.46 -8.30
C ALA A 60 -33.09 -5.72 -7.68
N VAL A 61 -33.65 -6.60 -8.52
CA VAL A 61 -34.31 -7.85 -8.08
C VAL A 61 -33.28 -8.88 -7.62
N GLU A 62 -32.04 -8.76 -8.08
CA GLU A 62 -30.96 -9.69 -7.74
C GLU A 62 -30.09 -9.17 -6.59
N LYS A 63 -29.72 -10.07 -5.68
CA LYS A 63 -28.82 -9.76 -4.58
C LYS A 63 -27.44 -9.36 -5.14
N PRO A 64 -26.86 -8.24 -4.69
CA PRO A 64 -25.54 -7.84 -5.15
C PRO A 64 -24.48 -8.88 -4.76
N ILE A 65 -23.50 -9.10 -5.65
CA ILE A 65 -22.39 -10.03 -5.41
C ILE A 65 -21.51 -9.47 -4.28
N GLU A 66 -21.54 -10.16 -3.15
CA GLU A 66 -20.71 -9.86 -1.98
C GLU A 66 -19.34 -10.53 -2.09
N VAL A 67 -18.32 -9.81 -1.64
CA VAL A 67 -16.97 -10.37 -1.50
C VAL A 67 -16.87 -10.96 -0.08
N PRO A 68 -16.56 -12.25 0.09
CA PRO A 68 -16.40 -12.83 1.42
C PRO A 68 -15.19 -12.23 2.12
N THR A 69 -15.26 -12.11 3.44
CA THR A 69 -14.09 -11.78 4.26
C THR A 69 -13.12 -12.95 4.28
N LEU A 70 -11.83 -12.65 4.44
CA LEU A 70 -10.78 -13.66 4.46
C LEU A 70 -10.96 -14.59 5.67
N THR A 71 -10.92 -15.89 5.39
CA THR A 71 -10.82 -16.97 6.38
C THR A 71 -9.36 -17.18 6.80
N LYS A 72 -9.11 -18.02 7.81
CA LYS A 72 -7.73 -18.37 8.20
C LYS A 72 -6.93 -19.06 7.10
N LYS A 73 -7.60 -19.82 6.24
CA LYS A 73 -6.97 -20.41 5.07
C LYS A 73 -6.54 -19.32 4.08
N ASP A 74 -7.43 -18.37 3.79
CA ASP A 74 -7.11 -17.26 2.88
C ASP A 74 -5.98 -16.39 3.46
N GLU A 75 -6.01 -16.08 4.76
CA GLU A 75 -4.93 -15.37 5.44
C GLU A 75 -3.57 -16.05 5.21
N PHE A 76 -3.49 -17.37 5.32
CA PHE A 76 -2.25 -18.11 5.07
C PHE A 76 -1.75 -17.97 3.62
N GLU A 77 -2.67 -18.03 2.65
CA GLU A 77 -2.34 -17.84 1.22
C GLU A 77 -1.82 -16.42 0.94
N TRP A 78 -2.34 -15.42 1.65
CA TRP A 78 -1.92 -14.03 1.53
C TRP A 78 -0.62 -13.70 2.26
N MET A 79 -0.25 -14.46 3.30
CA MET A 79 0.94 -14.20 4.12
C MET A 79 2.22 -14.13 3.29
N SER A 80 2.50 -15.16 2.49
CA SER A 80 3.72 -15.22 1.68
C SER A 80 3.75 -14.11 0.63
N LEU A 81 2.62 -13.88 -0.05
CA LEU A 81 2.47 -12.83 -1.05
C LEU A 81 2.70 -11.44 -0.44
N PHE A 82 2.14 -11.19 0.75
CA PHE A 82 2.31 -9.93 1.47
C PHE A 82 3.78 -9.71 1.85
N GLU A 83 4.41 -10.67 2.52
CA GLU A 83 5.78 -10.53 3.02
C GLU A 83 6.79 -10.39 1.87
N GLU A 84 6.63 -11.17 0.80
CA GLU A 84 7.52 -11.09 -0.36
C GLU A 84 7.42 -9.72 -1.04
N ASN A 85 6.20 -9.21 -1.25
CA ASN A 85 6.03 -7.89 -1.84
C ASN A 85 6.50 -6.79 -0.89
N LYS A 86 6.25 -6.91 0.42
CA LYS A 86 6.67 -5.92 1.44
C LYS A 86 8.18 -5.78 1.41
N LYS A 87 8.91 -6.91 1.41
CA LYS A 87 10.36 -6.93 1.29
C LYS A 87 10.84 -6.25 0.01
N LYS A 88 10.21 -6.50 -1.14
CA LYS A 88 10.56 -5.84 -2.41
C LYS A 88 10.33 -4.34 -2.36
N ALA A 89 9.20 -3.89 -1.81
CA ALA A 89 8.87 -2.48 -1.69
C ALA A 89 9.85 -1.74 -0.76
N GLN A 90 10.16 -2.33 0.39
CA GLN A 90 11.11 -1.76 1.36
C GLN A 90 12.55 -1.76 0.82
N ALA A 91 12.97 -2.82 0.11
CA ALA A 91 14.28 -2.85 -0.53
C ALA A 91 14.43 -1.74 -1.59
N LEU A 92 13.40 -1.53 -2.42
CA LEU A 92 13.40 -0.45 -3.40
C LEU A 92 13.40 0.92 -2.71
N GLN A 93 12.64 1.10 -1.63
CA GLN A 93 12.66 2.35 -0.86
C GLN A 93 14.04 2.62 -0.26
N SER A 94 14.71 1.59 0.27
CA SER A 94 16.07 1.73 0.79
C SER A 94 17.07 2.12 -0.30
N GLN A 95 16.93 1.57 -1.51
CA GLN A 95 17.78 1.93 -2.64
C GLN A 95 17.55 3.37 -3.08
N ILE A 96 16.29 3.81 -3.18
CA ILE A 96 15.95 5.20 -3.51
C ILE A 96 16.59 6.16 -2.50
N ASN A 97 16.40 5.92 -1.20
CA ASN A 97 16.96 6.77 -0.15
C ASN A 97 18.50 6.80 -0.19
N GLN A 98 19.14 5.68 -0.55
CA GLN A 98 20.59 5.62 -0.70
C GLN A 98 21.06 6.46 -1.90
N THR A 99 20.39 6.31 -3.04
CA THR A 99 20.68 7.10 -4.24
C THR A 99 20.42 8.59 -4.02
N GLU A 100 19.38 8.97 -3.28
CA GLU A 100 19.11 10.37 -2.91
C GLU A 100 20.27 10.97 -2.11
N ARG A 101 20.79 10.25 -1.12
CA ARG A 101 21.97 10.69 -0.35
C ARG A 101 23.24 10.79 -1.20
N GLU A 102 23.43 9.87 -2.14
CA GLU A 102 24.55 9.94 -3.08
C GLU A 102 24.43 11.17 -4.00
N ILE A 103 23.22 11.51 -4.44
CA ILE A 103 22.96 12.75 -5.19
C ILE A 103 23.29 13.97 -4.34
N ASP A 104 22.82 14.01 -3.09
CA ASP A 104 23.10 15.13 -2.18
C ASP A 104 24.60 15.32 -1.98
N GLN A 105 25.35 14.24 -1.76
CA GLN A 105 26.81 14.26 -1.62
C GLN A 105 27.50 14.83 -2.87
N ILE A 106 27.10 14.38 -4.07
CA ILE A 106 27.64 14.89 -5.33
C ILE A 106 27.33 16.38 -5.50
N VAL A 107 26.14 16.82 -5.09
CA VAL A 107 25.75 18.23 -5.12
C VAL A 107 26.63 19.05 -4.18
N TYR A 108 26.84 18.59 -2.94
CA TYR A 108 27.71 19.27 -1.98
C TYR A 108 29.15 19.42 -2.50
N GLU A 109 29.70 18.36 -3.09
CA GLU A 109 31.02 18.36 -3.69
C GLU A 109 31.12 19.33 -4.89
N LEU A 110 30.09 19.36 -5.75
CA LEU A 110 30.06 20.24 -6.92
C LEU A 110 30.05 21.72 -6.52
N TYR A 111 29.34 22.06 -5.45
CA TYR A 111 29.26 23.43 -4.93
C TYR A 111 30.36 23.74 -3.90
N GLY A 112 31.20 22.76 -3.56
CA GLY A 112 32.31 22.92 -2.61
C GLY A 112 31.85 23.27 -1.19
N LEU A 113 30.69 22.78 -0.76
CA LEU A 113 30.16 23.08 0.57
C LEU A 113 31.06 22.50 1.66
N THR A 114 31.21 23.28 2.73
CA THR A 114 31.85 22.83 3.97
C THR A 114 30.88 21.99 4.81
N GLU A 115 31.42 21.21 5.76
CA GLU A 115 30.60 20.41 6.69
C GLU A 115 29.58 21.28 7.47
N GLU A 116 29.94 22.51 7.80
CA GLU A 116 29.05 23.46 8.47
C GLU A 116 27.88 23.90 7.60
N GLU A 117 28.10 24.04 6.29
CA GLU A 117 27.06 24.40 5.32
C GLU A 117 26.15 23.23 5.03
N ILE A 118 26.71 22.01 4.88
CA ILE A 118 25.94 20.77 4.73
C ILE A 118 25.03 20.56 5.94
N ALA A 119 25.55 20.71 7.16
CA ALA A 119 24.76 20.55 8.38
C ALA A 119 23.57 21.53 8.47
N LYS A 120 23.70 22.75 7.94
CA LYS A 120 22.60 23.72 7.85
C LYS A 120 21.54 23.29 6.83
N VAL A 121 21.97 22.70 5.70
CA VAL A 121 21.06 22.20 4.66
C VAL A 121 20.27 20.98 5.17
N GLU A 122 20.91 20.03 5.83
CA GLU A 122 20.24 18.81 6.32
C GLU A 122 19.31 19.02 7.54
N SER A 123 19.43 20.15 8.23
CA SER A 123 18.60 20.50 9.39
C SER A 123 17.44 21.45 9.07
N SER A 124 17.27 21.84 7.80
CA SER A 124 16.20 22.71 7.29
C SER A 124 14.98 21.92 6.82
#